data_AF-A0A814EQX0-F1
#
_entry.id   AF-A0A814EQX0-F1
#
_cell.length_a   1.000
_cell.length_b   1.000
_cell.length_c   1.000
_cell.angle_alpha   90.00
_cell.angle_beta   90.00
_cell.angle_gamma   90.00
#
_symmetry.space_group_name_H-M   'P 1'
#
loop_
_entity.id
_entity.type
_entity.pdbx_description
1 polymer ?
#
loop_
_entity_poly.entity_id
_entity_poly.type
_entity_poly.pdbx_seq_one_letter_code
_entity_poly.pdbx_strand_id
1 'polypeptide(L)'
;MKNPNIDPLAGNITNSIDQLAGNITNSIDQLAGNITNSIDQLAGNITNSIDQLAGNITNSTRHILDYKQTLIKLGLTLILPLAIGQCIQLIWSDRLKLLIPKLKLAKVSSVALLFILWCVFCNAFANKSFERISKIDFLLLITIDIVLYIGFSIILTGIARIPIEYWQFSRKDTVAIVYSSISKTIGMGIPLINALYGGQDAQIVALLALPVISYYIIQLILGSIQTVLFQHWLKRDKAPQKGLITFPPNMLKLIIEKQKIVTFV
;
A
#
# COMPACT_ATOMS: atom_id res chain seq x y z
N MET A 1 19.11 -87.64 61.19
CA MET A 1 17.66 -87.35 61.24
C MET A 1 17.40 -86.18 60.28
N LYS A 2 16.84 -86.43 59.09
CA LYS A 2 16.42 -85.37 58.15
C LYS A 2 14.99 -84.96 58.54
N ASN A 3 14.77 -83.69 58.89
CA ASN A 3 13.46 -83.20 59.33
C ASN A 3 12.50 -83.15 58.11
N PRO A 4 11.39 -83.93 58.11
CA PRO A 4 10.51 -84.10 56.95
C PRO A 4 9.73 -82.83 56.57
N ASN A 5 9.76 -81.77 57.38
CA ASN A 5 9.04 -80.51 57.12
C ASN A 5 9.89 -79.43 56.41
N ILE A 6 11.19 -79.66 56.18
CA ILE A 6 12.09 -78.63 55.61
C ILE A 6 11.96 -78.53 54.09
N ASP A 7 11.82 -79.65 53.39
CA ASP A 7 11.75 -79.68 51.92
C ASP A 7 10.47 -78.98 51.36
N PRO A 8 9.26 -79.17 51.94
CA PRO A 8 8.05 -78.46 51.50
C PRO A 8 8.08 -76.97 51.83
N LEU A 9 8.69 -76.60 52.95
CA LEU A 9 8.86 -75.21 53.36
C LEU A 9 9.79 -74.46 52.39
N ALA A 10 10.89 -75.09 51.98
CA ALA A 10 11.80 -74.54 50.98
C ALA A 10 11.08 -74.30 49.65
N GLY A 11 10.27 -75.26 49.17
CA GLY A 11 9.49 -75.12 47.94
C GLY A 11 8.46 -73.99 48.00
N ASN A 12 7.76 -73.84 49.14
CA ASN A 12 6.79 -72.75 49.34
C ASN A 12 7.46 -71.36 49.34
N ILE A 13 8.65 -71.26 49.94
CA ILE A 13 9.45 -70.02 49.93
C ILE A 13 9.91 -69.69 48.52
N THR A 14 10.44 -70.67 47.77
CA THR A 14 10.85 -70.48 46.37
C THR A 14 9.71 -69.97 45.50
N ASN A 15 8.53 -70.61 45.56
CA ASN A 15 7.36 -70.17 44.80
C ASN A 15 6.93 -68.73 45.14
N SER A 16 7.01 -68.36 46.43
CA SER A 16 6.67 -67.00 46.88
C SER A 16 7.67 -65.96 46.35
N ILE A 17 8.96 -66.31 46.31
CA ILE A 17 10.01 -65.47 45.74
C ILE A 17 9.82 -65.31 44.24
N ASP A 18 9.50 -66.37 43.51
CA ASP A 18 9.27 -66.34 42.07
C ASP A 18 8.05 -65.47 41.70
N GLN A 19 6.96 -65.59 42.47
CA GLN A 19 5.78 -64.71 42.32
C GLN A 19 6.12 -63.25 42.60
N LEU A 20 6.89 -62.98 43.66
CA LEU A 20 7.32 -61.62 43.97
C LEU A 20 8.22 -61.04 42.87
N ALA A 21 9.17 -61.83 42.36
CA ALA A 21 10.05 -61.43 41.27
C ALA A 21 9.23 -61.11 40.00
N GLY A 22 8.26 -61.97 39.64
CA GLY A 22 7.36 -61.73 38.51
C GLY A 22 6.53 -60.45 38.67
N ASN A 23 6.00 -60.20 39.87
CA ASN A 23 5.23 -58.99 40.17
C ASN A 23 6.08 -57.71 40.05
N ILE A 24 7.34 -57.75 40.51
CA ILE A 24 8.28 -56.63 40.40
C ILE A 24 8.62 -56.36 38.93
N THR A 25 8.96 -57.38 38.15
CA THR A 25 9.26 -57.25 36.71
C THR A 25 8.10 -56.61 35.96
N ASN A 26 6.86 -57.10 36.17
CA ASN A 26 5.67 -56.53 35.53
C ASN A 26 5.46 -55.06 35.88
N SER A 27 5.72 -54.67 37.14
CA SER A 27 5.59 -53.29 37.59
C SER A 27 6.64 -52.37 36.94
N ILE A 28 7.86 -52.86 36.77
CA ILE A 28 8.95 -52.15 36.09
C ILE A 28 8.62 -51.96 34.60
N ASP A 29 8.12 -52.99 33.93
CA ASP A 29 7.74 -52.92 32.51
C ASP A 29 6.61 -51.92 32.26
N GLN A 30 5.60 -51.89 33.14
CA GLN A 30 4.53 -50.89 33.08
C GLN A 30 5.06 -49.46 33.29
N LEU A 31 5.96 -49.27 34.26
CA LEU A 31 6.57 -47.96 34.51
C LEU A 31 7.40 -47.50 33.30
N ALA A 32 8.21 -48.39 32.72
CA ALA A 32 8.99 -48.10 31.53
C ALA A 32 8.10 -47.70 30.35
N GLY A 33 7.02 -48.45 30.09
CA GLY A 33 6.04 -48.13 29.05
C GLY A 33 5.37 -46.77 29.27
N ASN A 34 4.99 -46.45 30.51
CA ASN A 34 4.37 -45.17 30.85
C ASN A 34 5.33 -43.99 30.62
N ILE A 35 6.61 -44.15 30.98
CA ILE A 35 7.65 -43.15 30.75
C ILE A 35 7.88 -42.94 29.26
N THR A 36 8.03 -44.02 28.48
CA THR A 36 8.22 -43.93 27.03
C THR A 36 7.06 -43.21 26.35
N ASN A 37 5.81 -43.57 26.68
CA ASN A 37 4.63 -42.92 26.12
C ASN A 37 4.58 -41.42 26.46
N SER A 38 4.97 -41.04 27.67
CA SER A 38 5.00 -39.63 28.09
C SER A 38 6.08 -38.84 27.35
N ILE A 39 7.24 -39.45 27.11
CA ILE A 39 8.34 -38.86 26.33
C ILE A 39 7.90 -38.67 24.87
N ASP A 40 7.27 -39.67 24.26
CA ASP A 40 6.80 -39.60 22.88
C ASP A 40 5.74 -38.51 22.69
N GLN A 41 4.80 -38.38 23.64
CA GLN A 41 3.81 -37.30 23.62
C GLN A 41 4.46 -35.93 23.76
N LEU A 42 5.44 -35.78 24.65
CA LEU A 42 6.16 -34.53 24.83
C LEU A 42 6.96 -34.17 23.56
N ALA A 43 7.64 -35.13 22.96
CA ALA A 43 8.37 -34.95 21.71
C ALA A 43 7.42 -34.49 20.59
N GLY A 44 6.27 -35.16 20.42
CA GLY A 44 5.25 -34.77 19.44
C GLY A 44 4.72 -33.36 19.67
N ASN A 45 4.43 -33.00 20.92
CA ASN A 45 3.95 -31.66 21.27
C ASN A 45 4.99 -30.56 20.98
N ILE A 46 6.26 -30.83 21.29
CA ILE A 46 7.38 -29.92 21.00
C ILE A 46 7.55 -29.76 19.49
N THR A 47 7.58 -30.86 18.74
CA THR A 47 7.70 -30.82 17.27
C THR A 47 6.57 -30.01 16.65
N ASN A 48 5.32 -30.26 17.03
CA ASN A 48 4.17 -29.50 16.55
C ASN A 48 4.27 -28.00 16.86
N SER A 49 4.74 -27.65 18.06
CA SER A 49 4.90 -26.25 18.47
C SER A 49 6.00 -25.55 17.68
N ILE A 50 7.11 -26.26 17.41
CA ILE A 50 8.21 -25.76 16.58
C ILE A 50 7.74 -25.55 15.13
N ASP A 51 7.02 -26.51 14.56
CA ASP A 51 6.51 -26.43 13.19
C ASP A 51 5.54 -25.24 13.03
N GLN A 52 4.65 -25.03 14.01
CA GLN A 52 3.77 -23.86 14.04
C GLN A 52 4.56 -22.55 14.13
N LEU A 53 5.57 -22.49 14.99
CA LEU A 53 6.42 -21.29 15.12
C LEU A 53 7.21 -21.02 13.84
N ALA A 54 7.79 -22.04 13.22
CA ALA A 54 8.50 -21.92 11.95
C ALA A 54 7.58 -21.45 10.82
N GLY A 55 6.34 -21.97 10.76
CA GLY A 55 5.31 -21.51 9.84
C GLY A 55 4.96 -20.04 10.05
N ASN A 56 4.75 -19.62 11.30
CA ASN A 56 4.41 -18.23 11.65
C ASN A 56 5.55 -17.26 11.30
N ILE A 57 6.80 -17.61 11.60
CA ILE A 57 7.98 -16.81 11.25
C ILE A 57 8.13 -16.71 9.72
N THR A 58 7.97 -17.82 9.01
CA THR A 58 8.04 -17.85 7.54
C THR A 58 6.97 -16.95 6.91
N ASN A 59 5.73 -17.05 7.38
CA ASN A 59 4.63 -16.23 6.89
C ASN A 59 4.86 -14.74 7.16
N SER A 60 5.31 -14.39 8.37
CA SER A 60 5.59 -13.00 8.74
C SER A 60 6.74 -12.40 7.90
N THR A 61 7.80 -13.19 7.68
CA THR A 61 8.95 -12.78 6.86
C THR A 61 8.56 -12.60 5.39
N ARG A 62 7.74 -13.51 4.86
CA ARG A 62 7.21 -13.44 3.49
C ARG A 62 6.40 -12.17 3.27
N HIS A 63 5.52 -11.81 4.21
CA HIS A 63 4.75 -10.56 4.12
C HIS A 63 5.66 -9.32 4.05
N ILE A 64 6.69 -9.22 4.90
CA ILE A 64 7.61 -8.08 4.91
C ILE A 64 8.38 -7.97 3.60
N LEU A 65 8.88 -9.09 3.06
CA LEU A 65 9.60 -9.12 1.79
C LEU A 65 8.69 -8.74 0.62
N ASP A 66 7.43 -9.15 0.65
CA ASP A 66 6.45 -8.87 -0.40
C ASP A 66 6.07 -7.37 -0.44
N TYR A 67 5.84 -6.73 0.72
CA TYR A 67 5.61 -5.28 0.79
C TYR A 67 6.81 -4.48 0.29
N LYS A 68 8.03 -4.87 0.67
CA LYS A 68 9.26 -4.19 0.21
C LYS A 68 9.39 -4.28 -1.31
N GLN A 69 9.24 -5.47 -1.88
CA GLN A 69 9.33 -5.65 -3.34
C GLN A 69 8.23 -4.87 -4.07
N THR A 70 7.02 -4.90 -3.53
CA THR A 70 5.87 -4.18 -4.07
C THR A 70 6.09 -2.67 -4.08
N LEU A 71 6.58 -2.10 -2.97
CA LEU A 71 6.92 -0.67 -2.87
C LEU A 71 8.05 -0.29 -3.84
N ILE A 72 9.10 -1.11 -3.95
CA ILE A 72 10.19 -0.87 -4.90
C ILE A 72 9.68 -0.98 -6.34
N LYS A 73 8.84 -1.97 -6.66
CA LYS A 73 8.27 -2.17 -8.00
C LYS A 73 7.41 -0.98 -8.41
N LEU A 74 6.53 -0.50 -7.53
CA LEU A 74 5.70 0.68 -7.79
C LEU A 74 6.55 1.95 -7.90
N GLY A 75 7.47 2.16 -6.96
CA GLY A 75 8.38 3.30 -6.96
C GLY A 75 9.24 3.34 -8.22
N LEU A 76 9.83 2.21 -8.60
CA LEU A 76 10.62 2.08 -9.82
C LEU A 76 9.76 2.31 -11.07
N THR A 77 8.53 1.79 -11.12
CA THR A 77 7.63 2.02 -12.27
C THR A 77 7.29 3.50 -12.48
N LEU A 78 7.34 4.33 -11.43
CA LEU A 78 7.11 5.77 -11.52
C LEU A 78 8.40 6.58 -11.71
N ILE A 79 9.45 6.25 -10.96
CA ILE A 79 10.75 6.93 -11.01
C ILE A 79 11.45 6.65 -12.33
N LEU A 80 11.36 5.43 -12.86
CA LEU A 80 12.03 5.03 -14.10
C LEU A 80 11.58 5.86 -15.32
N PRO A 81 10.28 6.00 -15.66
CA PRO A 81 9.86 6.83 -16.78
C PRO A 81 10.16 8.31 -16.55
N LEU A 82 10.12 8.81 -15.31
CA LEU A 82 10.53 10.17 -14.99
C LEU A 82 12.03 10.37 -15.23
N ALA A 83 12.88 9.48 -14.72
CA ALA A 83 14.33 9.53 -14.87
C ALA A 83 14.74 9.43 -16.34
N ILE A 84 14.14 8.51 -17.10
CA ILE A 84 14.34 8.42 -18.55
C ILE A 84 13.91 9.72 -19.22
N GLY A 85 12.75 10.27 -18.84
CA GLY A 85 12.27 11.57 -19.30
C GLY A 85 13.30 12.67 -19.04
N GLN A 86 13.88 12.73 -17.84
CA GLN A 86 14.91 13.70 -17.49
C GLN A 86 16.20 13.52 -18.29
N CYS A 87 16.69 12.28 -18.42
CA CYS A 87 17.88 12.00 -19.21
C CYS A 87 17.69 12.41 -20.68
N ILE A 88 16.53 12.12 -21.27
CA ILE A 88 16.19 12.53 -22.64
C ILE A 88 16.15 14.06 -22.76
N GLN A 89 15.53 14.74 -21.79
CA GLN A 89 15.46 16.20 -21.74
C GLN A 89 16.85 16.85 -21.60
N LEU A 90 17.75 16.25 -20.81
CA LEU A 90 19.13 16.72 -20.64
C LEU A 90 19.98 16.53 -21.89
N ILE A 91 19.88 15.38 -22.57
CA ILE A 91 20.71 15.07 -23.75
C ILE A 91 20.21 15.81 -25.01
N TRP A 92 18.90 16.02 -25.16
CA TRP A 92 18.29 16.52 -26.40
C TRP A 92 17.34 17.73 -26.21
N SER A 93 17.63 18.61 -25.25
CA SER A 93 16.77 19.75 -24.91
C SER A 93 16.35 20.61 -26.13
N ASP A 94 17.23 20.81 -27.10
CA ASP A 94 16.98 21.68 -28.26
C ASP A 94 16.08 21.03 -29.32
N ARG A 95 16.21 19.72 -29.52
CA ARG A 95 15.32 18.96 -30.42
C ARG A 95 13.93 18.81 -29.80
N LEU A 96 13.84 18.62 -28.48
CA LEU A 96 12.59 18.40 -27.76
C LEU A 96 11.69 19.64 -27.76
N LYS A 97 12.26 20.85 -27.66
CA LYS A 97 11.50 22.12 -27.77
C LYS A 97 10.71 22.22 -29.08
N LEU A 98 11.19 21.59 -30.16
CA LEU A 98 10.49 21.53 -31.46
C LEU A 98 9.51 20.36 -31.56
N LEU A 99 9.79 19.23 -30.91
CA LEU A 99 8.97 18.01 -30.99
C LEU A 99 7.77 18.03 -30.04
N ILE A 100 7.92 18.58 -28.83
CA ILE A 100 6.85 18.69 -27.82
C ILE A 100 5.59 19.40 -28.34
N PRO A 101 5.69 20.60 -28.97
CA PRO A 101 4.51 21.26 -29.51
C PRO A 101 3.90 20.51 -30.71
N LYS A 102 4.71 19.81 -31.52
CA LYS A 102 4.22 18.99 -32.65
C LYS A 102 3.46 17.75 -32.19
N LEU A 103 3.96 17.05 -31.18
CA LEU A 103 3.38 15.82 -30.63
C LEU A 103 2.18 16.09 -29.70
N LYS A 104 1.95 17.35 -29.29
CA LYS A 104 0.87 17.72 -28.35
C LYS A 104 0.81 16.76 -27.15
N LEU A 105 1.97 16.47 -26.54
CA LEU A 105 2.11 15.43 -25.51
C LEU A 105 1.11 15.57 -24.36
N ALA A 106 0.75 16.80 -23.98
CA ALA A 106 -0.29 17.05 -22.97
C ALA A 106 -1.66 16.48 -23.37
N LYS A 107 -2.03 16.54 -24.65
CA LYS A 107 -3.26 15.92 -25.16
C LYS A 107 -3.16 14.41 -25.18
N VAL A 108 -2.02 13.86 -25.58
CA VAL A 108 -1.78 12.40 -25.56
C VAL A 108 -1.90 11.86 -24.13
N SER A 109 -1.28 12.54 -23.16
CA SER A 109 -1.39 12.20 -21.73
C SER A 109 -2.85 12.24 -21.25
N SER A 110 -3.61 13.26 -21.64
CA SER A 110 -5.04 13.37 -21.28
C SER A 110 -5.87 12.22 -21.87
N VAL A 111 -5.61 11.84 -23.13
CA VAL A 111 -6.27 10.70 -23.78
C VAL A 111 -5.88 9.39 -23.11
N ALA A 112 -4.61 9.21 -22.75
CA ALA A 112 -4.13 8.01 -22.05
C ALA A 112 -4.77 7.88 -20.66
N LEU A 113 -4.92 8.97 -19.92
CA LEU A 113 -5.62 8.97 -18.62
C LEU A 113 -7.09 8.59 -18.77
N LEU A 114 -7.78 9.11 -19.80
CA LEU A 114 -9.16 8.73 -20.09
C LEU A 114 -9.28 7.25 -20.51
N PHE A 115 -8.31 6.75 -21.27
CA PHE A 115 -8.25 5.34 -21.66
C PHE A 115 -8.01 4.42 -20.45
N ILE A 116 -7.11 4.80 -19.53
CA ILE A 116 -6.91 4.07 -18.27
C ILE A 116 -8.20 4.06 -17.46
N LEU A 117 -8.88 5.21 -17.32
CA LEU A 117 -10.17 5.28 -16.63
C LEU A 117 -11.19 4.31 -17.25
N TRP A 118 -11.28 4.30 -18.58
CA TRP A 118 -12.15 3.39 -19.32
C TRP A 118 -11.83 1.92 -19.02
N CYS A 119 -10.57 1.52 -19.09
CA CYS A 119 -10.15 0.14 -18.80
C CYS A 119 -10.55 -0.29 -17.38
N VAL A 120 -10.35 0.58 -16.39
CA VAL A 120 -10.67 0.26 -15.00
C VAL A 120 -12.19 0.18 -14.80
N PHE A 121 -12.95 1.06 -15.43
CA PHE A 121 -14.41 0.99 -15.45
C PHE A 121 -14.89 -0.34 -16.05
N CYS A 122 -14.38 -0.74 -17.22
CA CYS A 122 -14.68 -2.03 -17.82
C CYS A 122 -14.34 -3.20 -16.90
N ASN A 123 -13.20 -3.14 -16.19
CA ASN A 123 -12.80 -4.15 -15.23
C ASN A 123 -13.77 -4.25 -14.04
N ALA A 124 -14.32 -3.13 -13.56
CA ALA A 124 -15.32 -3.12 -12.50
C ALA A 124 -16.65 -3.78 -12.94
N PHE A 125 -17.07 -3.57 -14.20
CA PHE A 125 -18.25 -4.24 -14.77
C PHE A 125 -18.02 -5.74 -14.98
N ALA A 126 -16.85 -6.13 -15.51
CA ALA A 126 -16.51 -7.54 -15.74
C ALA A 126 -16.53 -8.36 -14.44
N ASN A 127 -16.09 -7.76 -13.33
CA ASN A 127 -16.06 -8.41 -12.01
C ASN A 127 -17.36 -8.27 -11.21
N LYS A 128 -18.44 -7.73 -11.80
CA LYS A 128 -19.74 -7.48 -11.14
C LYS A 128 -19.61 -6.72 -9.80
N SER A 129 -18.62 -5.84 -9.69
CA SER A 129 -18.28 -5.19 -8.41
C SER A 129 -19.43 -4.31 -7.88
N PHE A 130 -20.27 -3.77 -8.78
CA PHE A 130 -21.45 -2.98 -8.42
C PHE A 130 -22.61 -3.80 -7.85
N GLU A 131 -22.71 -5.10 -8.16
CA GLU A 131 -23.77 -5.98 -7.63
C GLU A 131 -23.52 -6.36 -6.16
N ARG A 132 -22.25 -6.29 -5.73
CA ARG A 132 -21.82 -6.65 -4.37
C ARG A 132 -22.04 -5.53 -3.36
N ILE A 133 -22.15 -4.28 -3.83
CA ILE A 133 -22.26 -3.10 -2.99
C ILE A 133 -23.73 -2.71 -2.87
N SER A 134 -24.19 -2.42 -1.66
CA SER A 134 -25.53 -1.87 -1.45
C SER A 134 -25.64 -0.51 -2.14
N LYS A 135 -26.81 -0.21 -2.72
CA LYS A 135 -27.07 1.11 -3.34
C LYS A 135 -26.84 2.26 -2.35
N ILE A 136 -27.08 2.01 -1.07
CA ILE A 136 -26.87 2.97 0.03
C ILE A 136 -25.37 3.24 0.20
N ASP A 137 -24.54 2.21 0.24
CA ASP A 137 -23.08 2.33 0.39
C ASP A 137 -22.46 3.06 -0.80
N PHE A 138 -22.97 2.81 -2.01
CA PHE A 138 -22.53 3.52 -3.21
C PHE A 138 -22.87 5.02 -3.16
N LEU A 139 -24.07 5.37 -2.68
CA LEU A 139 -24.47 6.78 -2.50
C LEU A 139 -23.67 7.47 -1.39
N LEU A 140 -23.41 6.78 -0.29
CA LEU A 140 -22.57 7.28 0.80
C LEU A 140 -21.13 7.52 0.31
N LEU A 141 -20.58 6.59 -0.47
CA LEU A 141 -19.24 6.70 -1.06
C LEU A 141 -19.12 7.95 -1.95
N ILE A 142 -20.07 8.20 -2.85
CA ILE A 142 -20.09 9.41 -3.67
C ILE A 142 -20.21 10.67 -2.80
N THR A 143 -21.06 10.63 -1.77
CA THR A 143 -21.26 11.78 -0.88
C THR A 143 -19.99 12.12 -0.10
N ILE A 144 -19.31 11.09 0.43
CA ILE A 144 -18.03 11.24 1.14
C ILE A 144 -16.96 11.79 0.18
N ASP A 145 -16.87 11.30 -1.05
CA ASP A 145 -15.89 11.78 -2.04
C ASP A 145 -16.07 13.28 -2.34
N ILE A 146 -17.32 13.73 -2.51
CA ILE A 146 -17.65 15.15 -2.75
C ILE A 146 -17.28 16.00 -1.53
N VAL A 147 -17.67 15.57 -0.33
CA VAL A 147 -17.39 16.30 0.91
C VAL A 147 -15.88 16.36 1.15
N LEU A 148 -15.16 15.27 0.91
CA LEU A 148 -13.71 15.21 1.06
C LEU A 148 -13.01 16.15 0.08
N TYR A 149 -13.43 16.16 -1.19
CA TYR A 149 -12.88 17.06 -2.20
C TYR A 149 -13.08 18.54 -1.82
N ILE A 150 -14.32 18.93 -1.51
CA ILE A 150 -14.67 20.33 -1.20
C ILE A 150 -14.02 20.74 0.12
N GLY A 151 -14.08 19.89 1.14
CA GLY A 151 -13.49 20.13 2.45
C GLY A 151 -11.99 20.36 2.34
N PHE A 152 -11.26 19.47 1.66
CA PHE A 152 -9.82 19.61 1.46
C PHE A 152 -9.48 20.87 0.65
N SER A 153 -10.27 21.20 -0.38
CA SER A 153 -10.10 22.42 -1.16
C SER A 153 -10.24 23.69 -0.32
N ILE A 154 -11.25 23.76 0.55
CA ILE A 154 -11.50 24.90 1.43
C ILE A 154 -10.39 25.01 2.48
N ILE A 155 -10.00 23.88 3.09
CA ILE A 155 -8.93 23.82 4.08
C ILE A 155 -7.62 24.35 3.49
N LEU A 156 -7.22 23.88 2.31
CA LEU A 156 -5.99 24.33 1.66
C LEU A 156 -6.04 25.80 1.24
N THR A 157 -7.19 26.26 0.75
CA THR A 157 -7.38 27.69 0.43
C THR A 157 -7.30 28.54 1.70
N GLY A 158 -7.83 28.05 2.82
CA GLY A 158 -7.75 28.68 4.13
C GLY A 158 -6.32 28.75 4.65
N ILE A 159 -5.59 27.62 4.64
CA ILE A 159 -4.18 27.51 5.07
C ILE A 159 -3.28 28.41 4.22
N ALA A 160 -3.43 28.38 2.90
CA ALA A 160 -2.62 29.18 1.99
C ALA A 160 -2.86 30.70 2.13
N ARG A 161 -3.88 31.11 2.88
CA ARG A 161 -4.26 32.51 3.05
C ARG A 161 -4.24 32.98 4.50
N ILE A 162 -3.68 32.19 5.41
CA ILE A 162 -3.47 32.61 6.78
C ILE A 162 -2.52 33.82 6.76
N PRO A 163 -2.87 34.95 7.41
CA PRO A 163 -2.06 36.17 7.42
C PRO A 163 -0.87 36.02 8.39
N ILE A 164 0.03 35.09 8.11
CA ILE A 164 1.32 34.96 8.80
C ILE A 164 2.35 35.76 7.99
N GLU A 165 3.11 36.62 8.67
CA GLU A 165 4.06 37.57 8.07
C GLU A 165 5.09 36.92 7.14
N TYR A 166 5.45 35.65 7.38
CA TYR A 166 6.37 34.85 6.56
C TYR A 166 5.69 34.04 5.43
N TRP A 167 4.36 33.94 5.38
CA TRP A 167 3.62 32.99 4.52
C TRP A 167 2.54 33.65 3.66
N GLN A 168 2.87 34.79 3.05
CA GLN A 168 1.95 35.51 2.18
C GLN A 168 1.95 34.92 0.76
N PHE A 169 1.22 33.83 0.56
CA PHE A 169 1.02 33.30 -0.80
C PHE A 169 0.17 34.25 -1.63
N SER A 170 0.60 34.49 -2.87
CA SER A 170 -0.23 35.20 -3.84
C SER A 170 -1.46 34.37 -4.18
N ARG A 171 -2.54 35.02 -4.64
CA ARG A 171 -3.74 34.30 -5.11
C ARG A 171 -3.43 33.28 -6.20
N LYS A 172 -2.44 33.58 -7.06
CA LYS A 172 -1.96 32.64 -8.09
C LYS A 172 -1.31 31.40 -7.47
N ASP A 173 -0.50 31.60 -6.44
CA ASP A 173 0.20 30.52 -5.74
C ASP A 173 -0.79 29.68 -4.94
N THR A 174 -1.80 30.29 -4.31
CA THR A 174 -2.90 29.57 -3.66
C THR A 174 -3.64 28.66 -4.64
N VAL A 175 -4.00 29.16 -5.83
CA VAL A 175 -4.65 28.33 -6.85
C VAL A 175 -3.75 27.18 -7.27
N ALA A 176 -2.45 27.43 -7.48
CA ALA A 176 -1.49 26.39 -7.81
C ALA A 176 -1.40 25.32 -6.71
N ILE A 177 -1.24 25.72 -5.44
CA ILE A 177 -1.17 24.81 -4.29
C ILE A 177 -2.43 23.94 -4.19
N VAL A 178 -3.60 24.55 -4.29
CA VAL A 178 -4.88 23.84 -4.21
C VAL A 178 -5.01 22.84 -5.35
N TYR A 179 -4.70 23.23 -6.59
CA TYR A 179 -4.77 22.33 -7.74
C TYR A 179 -3.75 21.19 -7.67
N SER A 180 -2.51 21.49 -7.25
CA SER A 180 -1.45 20.51 -7.09
C SER A 180 -1.74 19.49 -5.99
N SER A 181 -2.50 19.88 -4.96
CA SER A 181 -2.80 19.01 -3.81
C SER A 181 -4.05 18.15 -4.01
N ILE A 182 -5.08 18.70 -4.65
CA ILE A 182 -6.35 18.00 -4.91
C ILE A 182 -6.19 16.95 -6.02
N SER A 183 -5.34 17.23 -7.01
CA SER A 183 -5.23 16.44 -8.24
C SER A 183 -4.42 15.16 -8.08
N LYS A 184 -4.83 14.27 -7.16
CA LYS A 184 -4.20 12.95 -6.99
C LYS A 184 -4.48 12.05 -8.20
N THR A 185 -3.46 11.35 -8.66
CA THR A 185 -3.47 10.62 -9.94
C THR A 185 -3.97 9.19 -9.78
N ILE A 186 -5.11 8.81 -10.40
CA ILE A 186 -5.53 7.38 -10.49
C ILE A 186 -4.46 6.52 -11.14
N GLY A 187 -3.69 7.10 -12.07
CA GLY A 187 -2.58 6.41 -12.72
C GLY A 187 -1.58 5.78 -11.72
N MET A 188 -1.50 6.28 -10.49
CA MET A 188 -0.78 5.61 -9.39
C MET A 188 -1.70 4.73 -8.51
N GLY A 189 -2.98 5.11 -8.34
CA GLY A 189 -3.93 4.38 -7.50
C GLY A 189 -4.19 2.93 -7.92
N ILE A 190 -4.38 2.66 -9.22
CA ILE A 190 -4.67 1.30 -9.70
C ILE A 190 -3.44 0.38 -9.62
N PRO A 191 -2.24 0.81 -10.06
CA PRO A 191 -1.03 0.04 -9.80
C PRO A 191 -0.80 -0.21 -8.31
N LEU A 192 -1.09 0.75 -7.43
CA LEU A 192 -0.98 0.58 -5.97
C LEU A 192 -1.96 -0.48 -5.44
N ILE A 193 -3.22 -0.47 -5.88
CA ILE A 193 -4.20 -1.50 -5.50
C ILE A 193 -3.75 -2.87 -5.99
N ASN A 194 -3.29 -2.99 -7.24
CA ASN A 194 -2.76 -4.24 -7.77
C ASN A 194 -1.47 -4.69 -7.06
N ALA A 195 -0.68 -3.74 -6.58
CA ALA A 195 0.51 -4.01 -5.77
C ALA A 195 0.13 -4.60 -4.40
N LEU A 196 -0.80 -3.96 -3.70
CA LEU A 196 -1.18 -4.32 -2.33
C LEU A 196 -2.10 -5.55 -2.27
N TYR A 197 -2.93 -5.74 -3.29
CA TYR A 197 -4.00 -6.75 -3.31
C TYR A 197 -3.92 -7.70 -4.51
N GLY A 198 -2.88 -7.63 -5.34
CA GLY A 198 -2.75 -8.47 -6.53
C GLY A 198 -2.59 -9.97 -6.26
N GLY A 199 -2.26 -10.36 -5.03
CA GLY A 199 -2.27 -11.75 -4.57
C GLY A 199 -3.65 -12.25 -4.10
N GLN A 200 -4.67 -11.40 -4.08
CA GLN A 200 -6.05 -11.76 -3.73
C GLN A 200 -6.94 -11.89 -4.98
N ASP A 201 -8.18 -12.36 -4.79
CA ASP A 201 -9.15 -12.52 -5.86
C ASP A 201 -9.33 -11.22 -6.64
N ALA A 202 -9.34 -11.33 -7.98
CA ALA A 202 -9.50 -10.20 -8.89
C ALA A 202 -10.76 -9.36 -8.61
N GLN A 203 -11.77 -10.00 -8.00
CA GLN A 203 -13.02 -9.37 -7.57
C GLN A 203 -12.81 -8.38 -6.40
N ILE A 204 -11.94 -8.70 -5.43
CA ILE A 204 -11.62 -7.82 -4.29
C ILE A 204 -10.84 -6.60 -4.79
N VAL A 205 -9.87 -6.83 -5.68
CA VAL A 205 -9.08 -5.77 -6.33
C VAL A 205 -10.00 -4.78 -7.06
N ALA A 206 -10.96 -5.29 -7.85
CA ALA A 206 -11.93 -4.45 -8.56
C ALA A 206 -12.86 -3.69 -7.60
N LEU A 207 -13.27 -4.30 -6.50
CA LEU A 207 -14.07 -3.66 -5.45
C LEU A 207 -13.32 -2.48 -4.80
N LEU A 208 -12.03 -2.65 -4.51
CA LEU A 208 -11.17 -1.60 -3.95
C LEU A 208 -10.85 -0.49 -4.95
N ALA A 209 -10.95 -0.76 -6.26
CA ALA A 209 -10.80 0.25 -7.29
C ALA A 209 -12.02 1.19 -7.41
N LEU A 210 -13.21 0.77 -6.96
CA LEU A 210 -14.44 1.56 -7.12
C LEU A 210 -14.38 2.97 -6.47
N PRO A 211 -13.97 3.14 -5.19
CA PRO A 211 -13.81 4.46 -4.60
C PRO A 211 -12.77 5.33 -5.32
N VAL A 212 -11.69 4.71 -5.83
CA VAL A 212 -10.63 5.43 -6.55
C VAL A 212 -11.14 5.98 -7.88
N ILE A 213 -11.97 5.21 -8.59
CA ILE A 213 -12.59 5.62 -9.85
C ILE A 213 -13.65 6.70 -9.61
N SER A 214 -14.52 6.52 -8.61
CA SER A 214 -15.59 7.48 -8.29
C SER A 214 -15.00 8.84 -7.92
N TYR A 215 -14.01 8.86 -7.02
CA TYR A 215 -13.35 10.07 -6.58
C TYR A 215 -12.77 10.84 -7.77
N TYR A 216 -12.15 10.17 -8.72
CA TYR A 216 -11.58 10.84 -9.89
C TYR A 216 -12.61 11.44 -10.83
N ILE A 217 -13.71 10.75 -11.12
CA ILE A 217 -14.78 11.29 -11.97
C ILE A 217 -15.33 12.55 -11.32
N ILE A 218 -15.57 12.50 -10.01
CA ILE A 218 -16.00 13.65 -9.21
C ILE A 218 -14.95 14.76 -9.25
N GLN A 219 -13.67 14.43 -9.11
CA GLN A 219 -12.54 15.36 -9.17
C GLN A 219 -12.46 16.09 -10.53
N LEU A 220 -12.71 15.40 -11.65
CA LEU A 220 -12.74 16.03 -12.98
C LEU A 220 -13.89 17.03 -13.11
N ILE A 221 -15.08 16.67 -12.62
CA ILE A 221 -16.28 17.52 -12.68
C ILE A 221 -16.09 18.75 -11.77
N LEU A 222 -15.79 18.52 -10.48
CA LEU A 222 -15.62 19.59 -9.50
C LEU A 222 -14.42 20.47 -9.82
N GLY A 223 -13.31 19.90 -10.31
CA GLY A 223 -12.15 20.65 -10.76
C GLY A 223 -12.48 21.60 -11.91
N SER A 224 -13.28 21.15 -12.89
CA SER A 224 -13.73 22.02 -13.99
C SER A 224 -14.51 23.24 -13.47
N ILE A 225 -15.47 23.02 -12.56
CA ILE A 225 -16.25 24.08 -11.93
C ILE A 225 -15.35 25.02 -11.11
N GLN A 226 -14.44 24.46 -10.32
CA GLN A 226 -13.52 25.19 -9.48
C GLN A 226 -12.53 26.06 -10.28
N THR A 227 -12.08 25.59 -11.44
CA THR A 227 -11.26 26.38 -12.36
C THR A 227 -11.97 27.66 -12.77
N VAL A 228 -13.25 27.58 -13.13
CA VAL A 228 -14.04 28.76 -13.51
C VAL A 228 -14.15 29.73 -12.33
N LEU A 229 -14.44 29.23 -11.12
CA LEU A 229 -14.53 30.05 -9.92
C LEU A 229 -13.21 30.77 -9.62
N PHE A 230 -12.08 30.06 -9.68
CA PHE A 230 -10.77 30.66 -9.43
C PHE A 230 -10.33 31.64 -10.52
N GLN A 231 -10.69 31.41 -11.78
CA GLN A 231 -10.45 32.39 -12.84
C GLN A 231 -11.21 33.69 -12.59
N HIS A 232 -12.47 33.61 -12.17
CA HIS A 232 -13.24 34.80 -11.79
C HIS A 232 -12.64 35.50 -10.57
N TRP A 233 -12.21 34.73 -9.57
CA TRP A 233 -11.56 35.26 -8.38
C TRP A 233 -10.23 35.96 -8.67
N LEU A 234 -9.45 35.44 -9.62
CA LEU A 234 -8.19 36.03 -10.05
C LEU A 234 -8.38 37.30 -10.90
N LYS A 235 -9.42 37.33 -11.75
CA LYS A 235 -9.78 38.51 -12.57
C LYS A 235 -10.27 39.70 -11.75
N ARG A 236 -10.72 39.48 -10.51
CA ARG A 236 -11.15 40.56 -9.60
C ARG A 236 -9.99 41.41 -9.08
N ASP A 237 -8.74 40.99 -9.25
CA ASP A 237 -7.57 41.82 -8.97
C ASP A 237 -7.14 42.62 -10.22
N LYS A 238 -7.66 43.85 -10.34
CA LYS A 238 -6.99 44.91 -11.09
C LYS A 238 -5.94 45.55 -10.18
N ALA A 239 -4.80 44.90 -9.98
CA ALA A 239 -3.63 45.54 -9.37
C ALA A 239 -2.35 45.09 -10.12
N PRO A 240 -1.46 46.03 -10.48
CA PRO A 240 -0.18 45.68 -11.09
C PRO A 240 0.63 44.82 -10.13
N GLN A 241 1.27 43.78 -10.66
CA GLN A 241 2.18 42.89 -9.92
C GLN A 241 3.26 43.71 -9.20
N LYS A 242 3.13 43.87 -7.89
CA LYS A 242 4.24 44.12 -6.96
C LYS A 242 4.37 42.88 -6.09
N GLY A 243 5.50 42.20 -6.19
CA GLY A 243 5.79 40.98 -5.43
C GLY A 243 6.04 39.72 -6.27
N LEU A 244 6.76 39.83 -7.39
CA LEU A 244 7.83 38.84 -7.60
C LEU A 244 9.04 39.36 -6.84
N ILE A 245 9.70 38.46 -6.12
CA ILE A 245 11.05 38.65 -5.58
C ILE A 245 11.89 39.32 -6.69
N THR A 246 12.20 40.61 -6.55
CA THR A 246 13.14 41.30 -7.43
C THR A 246 14.52 40.76 -7.11
N PHE A 247 14.86 39.62 -7.70
CA PHE A 247 16.23 39.17 -7.79
C PHE A 247 17.04 40.24 -8.53
N PRO A 248 18.22 40.64 -8.03
CA PRO A 248 19.04 41.67 -8.67
C PRO A 248 19.27 41.28 -10.14
N PRO A 249 19.38 42.25 -11.08
CA PRO A 249 19.39 41.98 -12.52
C PRO A 249 20.47 40.97 -12.97
N ASN A 250 21.53 40.80 -12.18
CA ASN A 250 22.58 39.80 -12.41
C ASN A 250 22.22 38.38 -11.93
N MET A 251 21.33 38.25 -10.92
CA MET A 251 20.78 36.96 -10.46
C MET A 251 19.68 36.44 -11.39
N LEU A 252 18.90 37.31 -12.05
CA LEU A 252 17.93 36.88 -13.06
C LEU A 252 18.61 36.23 -14.28
N LYS A 253 19.77 36.73 -14.71
CA LYS A 253 20.56 36.05 -15.75
C LYS A 253 21.06 34.68 -15.28
N LEU A 254 21.61 34.60 -14.07
CA LEU A 254 22.10 33.34 -13.47
C LEU A 254 20.98 32.33 -13.20
N ILE A 255 19.80 32.77 -12.79
CA ILE A 255 18.62 31.93 -12.56
C ILE A 255 17.98 31.55 -13.88
N ILE A 256 17.90 32.41 -14.90
CA ILE A 256 17.39 32.01 -16.23
C ILE A 256 18.36 31.02 -16.90
N GLU A 257 19.66 31.20 -16.71
CA GLU A 257 20.70 30.28 -17.19
C GLU A 257 20.64 28.93 -16.44
N LYS A 258 20.38 28.93 -15.12
CA LYS A 258 20.18 27.69 -14.33
C LYS A 258 18.76 27.10 -14.39
N GLN A 259 17.72 27.87 -14.67
CA GLN A 259 16.32 27.42 -14.80
C GLN A 259 16.05 26.89 -16.20
N LYS A 260 16.73 27.36 -17.25
CA LYS A 260 16.75 26.63 -18.54
C LYS A 260 17.23 25.18 -18.38
N ILE A 261 17.99 24.86 -17.33
CA ILE A 261 18.48 23.52 -17.01
C ILE A 261 17.46 22.73 -16.14
N VAL A 262 16.52 23.39 -15.44
CA VAL A 262 15.63 22.75 -14.45
C VAL A 262 14.14 22.80 -14.80
N THR A 263 13.66 23.74 -15.64
CA THR A 263 12.25 23.81 -16.07
C THR A 263 11.91 22.81 -17.20
N PHE A 264 12.84 21.91 -17.52
CA PHE A 264 12.60 20.70 -18.28
C PHE A 264 12.81 19.50 -17.35
N VAL A 265 12.10 19.54 -16.20
CA VAL A 265 11.86 18.40 -15.32
C VAL A 265 10.37 18.19 -15.21
#